data_AF-A0A8S2B5E2-F1
#
_entry.id   AF-A0A8S2B5E2-F1
#
_cell.length_a   1.000
_cell.length_b   1.000
_cell.length_c   1.000
_cell.angle_alpha   90.00
_cell.angle_beta   90.00
_cell.angle_gamma   90.00
#
_symmetry.space_group_name_H-M   'P 1'
#
loop_
_entity.id
_entity.type
_entity.pdbx_description
1 polymer ?
#
loop_
_entity_poly.entity_id
_entity_poly.type
_entity_poly.pdbx_seq_one_letter_code
_entity_poly.pdbx_strand_id
1 'polypeptide(L)'
;MEREEEKKKEGSSYRYWVREATSDAAPPPLPQKLSNNDVALNAAPASLGSLWNRAGTWEEKSLTKWATDRLKELLGSVGSLQFSSGKAEIKDVNRCVGDAFLVTVRNKKRVGYTYELSLKVEGEWSFEENMKKVKGSLEIPEFSFGELDDLEVDVKLSEDKDLSQQLKQRIRLDMKQFLEPIRLKLGQFEQELKDR
;
A
#
# COMPACT_ATOMS: atom_id res chain seq x y z
N MET A 1 10.23 -74.18 29.92
CA MET A 1 11.11 -73.21 29.22
C MET A 1 10.21 -72.43 28.27
N GLU A 2 9.52 -71.41 28.77
CA GLU A 2 8.88 -70.41 27.91
C GLU A 2 9.93 -69.34 27.63
N ARG A 3 10.17 -69.08 26.34
CA ARG A 3 11.08 -68.04 25.86
C ARG A 3 10.20 -66.83 25.57
N GLU A 4 10.13 -65.88 26.50
CA GLU A 4 9.56 -64.56 26.23
C GLU A 4 10.47 -63.85 25.21
N GLU A 5 9.92 -63.51 24.03
CA GLU A 5 10.57 -62.65 23.06
C GLU A 5 10.55 -61.19 23.55
N GLU A 6 11.73 -60.64 23.83
CA GLU A 6 11.93 -59.22 24.07
C GLU A 6 11.50 -58.40 22.84
N LYS A 7 10.44 -57.59 23.00
CA LYS A 7 10.13 -56.52 22.06
C LYS A 7 11.24 -55.46 22.11
N LYS A 8 12.09 -55.44 21.09
CA LYS A 8 13.01 -54.32 20.83
C LYS A 8 12.22 -53.03 20.61
N LYS A 9 12.46 -52.03 21.46
CA LYS A 9 11.97 -50.67 21.27
C LYS A 9 12.78 -50.01 20.15
N GLU A 10 12.19 -49.93 18.97
CA GLU A 10 12.74 -49.19 17.84
C GLU A 10 12.56 -47.68 18.08
N GLY A 11 13.59 -46.90 17.75
CA GLY A 11 13.69 -45.48 18.09
C GLY A 11 12.55 -44.62 17.52
N SER A 12 12.19 -43.57 18.26
CA SER A 12 11.14 -42.60 17.92
C SER A 12 11.32 -42.02 16.51
N SER A 13 10.66 -42.63 15.52
CA SER A 13 10.55 -42.13 14.15
C SER A 13 9.52 -41.01 14.10
N TYR A 14 9.87 -39.87 13.47
CA TYR A 14 8.99 -38.72 13.22
C TYR A 14 7.92 -39.04 12.15
N ARG A 15 7.11 -40.08 12.38
CA ARG A 15 6.05 -40.55 11.47
C ARG A 15 4.71 -40.67 12.18
N TYR A 16 4.30 -39.63 12.90
CA TYR A 16 3.00 -39.56 13.59
C TYR A 16 1.76 -39.60 12.65
N TRP A 17 1.97 -39.49 11.34
CA TRP A 17 0.90 -39.46 10.33
C TRP A 17 0.70 -40.78 9.58
N VAL A 18 1.65 -41.72 9.68
CA VAL A 18 1.54 -43.04 9.05
C VAL A 18 0.85 -43.95 10.06
N ARG A 19 -0.49 -44.02 9.99
CA ARG A 19 -1.23 -45.06 10.70
C ARG A 19 -0.99 -46.36 9.94
N GLU A 20 -0.24 -47.29 10.54
CA GLU A 20 -0.38 -48.69 10.15
C GLU A 20 -1.85 -49.07 10.35
N ALA A 21 -2.41 -49.82 9.40
CA ALA A 21 -3.82 -50.21 9.43
C ALA A 21 -4.05 -51.19 10.59
N THR A 22 -4.25 -50.65 11.79
CA THR A 22 -4.77 -51.40 12.93
C THR A 22 -6.23 -51.77 12.61
N SER A 23 -6.66 -52.96 13.04
CA SER A 23 -7.98 -53.53 12.72
C SER A 23 -9.18 -52.67 13.15
N ASP A 24 -8.94 -51.64 13.96
CA ASP A 24 -9.92 -50.69 14.50
C ASP A 24 -9.94 -49.35 13.73
N ALA A 25 -9.17 -49.22 12.65
CA ALA A 25 -9.14 -48.01 11.84
C ALA A 25 -10.39 -47.89 10.95
N ALA A 26 -11.03 -46.71 10.98
CA ALA A 26 -12.12 -46.39 10.07
C ALA A 26 -11.69 -46.59 8.59
N PRO A 27 -12.52 -47.21 7.74
CA PRO A 27 -12.16 -47.48 6.35
C PRO A 27 -11.89 -46.16 5.60
N PRO A 28 -10.92 -46.15 4.68
CA PRO A 28 -10.58 -44.95 3.92
C PRO A 28 -11.80 -44.50 3.10
N PRO A 29 -12.06 -43.19 3.02
CA PRO A 29 -13.18 -42.69 2.23
C PRO A 29 -12.99 -43.05 0.76
N LEU A 30 -14.01 -43.65 0.16
CA LEU A 30 -13.99 -44.01 -1.26
C LEU A 30 -14.15 -42.75 -2.11
N PRO A 31 -13.36 -42.59 -3.20
CA PRO A 31 -13.49 -41.43 -4.08
C PRO A 31 -14.87 -41.43 -4.75
N GLN A 32 -15.63 -40.36 -4.56
CA GLN A 32 -16.91 -40.15 -5.23
C GLN A 32 -16.75 -39.20 -6.41
N LYS A 33 -17.42 -39.51 -7.53
CA LYS A 33 -17.47 -38.64 -8.71
C LYS A 33 -18.46 -37.50 -8.44
N LEU A 34 -17.97 -36.26 -8.42
CA LEU A 34 -18.80 -35.07 -8.28
C LEU A 34 -19.75 -34.93 -9.48
N SER A 35 -21.03 -34.72 -9.22
CA SER A 35 -22.04 -34.38 -10.22
C SER A 35 -22.22 -32.86 -10.33
N ASN A 36 -22.82 -32.37 -11.42
CA ASN A 36 -23.09 -30.94 -11.57
C ASN A 36 -24.02 -30.38 -10.47
N ASN A 37 -24.86 -31.22 -9.86
CA ASN A 37 -25.71 -30.82 -8.74
C ASN A 37 -24.91 -30.62 -7.44
N ASP A 38 -23.84 -31.38 -7.23
CA ASP A 38 -22.93 -31.21 -6.08
C ASP A 38 -22.11 -29.90 -6.18
N VAL A 39 -21.88 -29.42 -7.40
CA VAL A 39 -21.25 -28.13 -7.66
C VAL A 39 -22.22 -26.98 -7.36
N ALA A 40 -23.51 -27.15 -7.68
CA ALA A 40 -24.56 -26.16 -7.43
C ALA A 40 -24.96 -26.05 -5.96
N LEU A 41 -24.99 -27.16 -5.21
CA LEU A 41 -25.22 -27.16 -3.75
C LEU A 41 -24.08 -26.48 -2.97
N ASN A 42 -22.87 -26.45 -3.55
CA ASN A 42 -21.70 -25.72 -3.04
C ASN A 42 -21.57 -24.31 -3.61
N ALA A 43 -22.56 -23.82 -4.38
CA ALA A 43 -22.60 -22.44 -4.84
C ALA A 43 -23.00 -21.52 -3.66
N ALA A 44 -22.01 -21.25 -2.81
CA ALA A 44 -22.08 -20.25 -1.77
C ALA A 44 -22.34 -18.85 -2.38
N PRO A 45 -22.92 -17.91 -1.61
CA PRO A 45 -23.15 -16.54 -2.06
C PRO A 45 -21.86 -15.91 -2.59
N ALA A 46 -21.99 -14.91 -3.48
CA ALA A 46 -20.86 -14.18 -4.05
C ALA A 46 -19.83 -13.80 -2.98
N SER A 47 -18.71 -14.52 -2.96
CA SER A 47 -17.62 -14.28 -2.02
C SER A 47 -16.73 -13.18 -2.59
N LEU A 48 -16.52 -12.11 -1.82
CA LEU A 48 -15.45 -11.17 -2.06
C LEU A 48 -14.11 -11.90 -1.83
N GLY A 49 -13.25 -11.87 -2.85
CA GLY A 49 -11.93 -12.52 -2.81
C GLY A 49 -11.84 -13.77 -3.68
N SER A 50 -10.82 -14.58 -3.42
CA SER A 50 -10.55 -15.82 -4.14
C SER A 50 -11.62 -16.89 -3.89
N LEU A 51 -11.84 -17.76 -4.89
CA LEU A 51 -12.75 -18.92 -4.77
C LEU A 51 -12.33 -19.92 -3.67
N TRP A 52 -11.11 -19.79 -3.15
CA TRP A 52 -10.56 -20.57 -2.06
C TRP A 52 -10.96 -20.00 -0.68
N ASN A 53 -11.24 -18.69 -0.61
CA ASN A 53 -11.65 -18.00 0.61
C ASN A 53 -13.18 -17.98 0.81
N ARG A 54 -13.81 -19.14 0.64
CA ARG A 54 -15.28 -19.27 0.77
C ARG A 54 -15.78 -19.00 2.18
N ALA A 55 -14.96 -19.29 3.18
CA ALA A 55 -15.29 -19.06 4.59
C ALA A 55 -15.15 -17.58 5.01
N GLY A 56 -14.77 -16.68 4.10
CA GLY A 56 -14.55 -15.26 4.42
C GLY A 56 -13.44 -15.06 5.45
N THR A 57 -12.44 -15.94 5.43
CA THR A 57 -11.18 -15.79 6.17
C THR A 57 -10.39 -14.57 5.67
N TRP A 58 -9.30 -14.22 6.35
CA TRP A 58 -8.46 -13.10 5.96
C TRP A 58 -7.79 -13.39 4.61
N GLU A 59 -7.96 -12.49 3.64
CA GLU A 59 -7.26 -12.50 2.36
C GLU A 59 -6.71 -11.11 2.08
N GLU A 60 -5.41 -11.03 1.80
CA GLU A 60 -4.74 -9.80 1.43
C GLU A 60 -4.30 -9.87 -0.03
N LYS A 61 -4.54 -8.77 -0.74
CA LYS A 61 -4.06 -8.55 -2.10
C LYS A 61 -3.19 -7.31 -2.11
N SER A 62 -1.91 -7.49 -2.44
CA SER A 62 -1.01 -6.36 -2.66
C SER A 62 -1.44 -5.57 -3.89
N LEU A 63 -1.58 -4.26 -3.71
CA LEU A 63 -1.85 -3.27 -4.74
C LEU A 63 -0.66 -2.30 -4.90
N THR A 64 0.47 -2.57 -4.24
CA THR A 64 1.65 -1.69 -4.18
C THR A 64 2.09 -1.19 -5.55
N LYS A 65 2.20 -2.08 -6.55
CA LYS A 65 2.63 -1.68 -7.91
C LYS A 65 1.68 -0.67 -8.56
N TRP A 66 0.37 -0.93 -8.47
CA TRP A 66 -0.62 -0.03 -9.02
C TRP A 66 -0.63 1.29 -8.26
N ALA A 67 -0.54 1.24 -6.94
CA ALA A 67 -0.54 2.42 -6.09
C ALA A 67 0.67 3.32 -6.37
N THR A 68 1.88 2.76 -6.49
CA THR A 68 3.09 3.53 -6.83
C THR A 68 2.97 4.22 -8.19
N ASP A 69 2.44 3.52 -9.20
CA ASP A 69 2.30 4.09 -10.54
C ASP A 69 1.23 5.19 -10.57
N ARG A 70 0.10 4.95 -9.89
CA ARG A 70 -1.00 5.90 -9.82
C ARG A 70 -0.64 7.16 -9.02
N LEU A 71 0.08 7.03 -7.90
CA LEU A 71 0.57 8.17 -7.13
C LEU A 71 1.52 9.03 -7.97
N LYS A 72 2.44 8.43 -8.73
CA LYS A 72 3.34 9.17 -9.63
C LYS A 72 2.56 9.95 -10.69
N GLU A 73 1.54 9.34 -11.29
CA GLU A 73 0.68 10.00 -12.28
C GLU A 73 -0.11 11.17 -11.67
N LEU A 74 -0.74 10.95 -10.51
CA LEU A 74 -1.56 11.96 -9.84
C LEU A 74 -0.73 13.15 -9.35
N LEU A 75 0.43 12.89 -8.75
CA LEU A 75 1.35 13.92 -8.27
C LEU A 75 2.02 14.66 -9.43
N GLY A 76 2.34 13.98 -10.53
CA GLY A 76 2.78 14.63 -11.77
C GLY A 76 1.69 15.51 -12.39
N SER A 77 0.42 15.17 -12.18
CA SER A 77 -0.73 15.94 -12.69
C SER A 77 -1.11 17.14 -11.82
N VAL A 78 -0.44 17.39 -10.68
CA VAL A 78 -0.66 18.59 -9.86
C VAL A 78 -0.25 19.85 -10.63
N GLY A 79 0.75 19.74 -11.50
CA GLY A 79 1.17 20.82 -12.41
C GLY A 79 1.83 22.00 -11.71
N SER A 80 1.59 23.20 -12.25
CA SER A 80 2.18 24.45 -11.75
C SER A 80 1.19 25.29 -10.96
N LEU A 81 1.61 25.84 -9.83
CA LEU A 81 0.88 26.82 -9.04
C LEU A 81 1.46 28.21 -9.25
N GLN A 82 0.58 29.19 -9.38
CA GLN A 82 0.94 30.61 -9.35
C GLN A 82 0.66 31.16 -7.95
N PHE A 83 1.67 31.83 -7.41
CA PHE A 83 1.64 32.51 -6.12
C PHE A 83 1.68 34.01 -6.31
N SER A 84 1.33 34.76 -5.25
CA SER A 84 1.50 36.21 -5.24
C SER A 84 2.96 36.66 -5.46
N SER A 85 3.92 35.79 -5.13
CA SER A 85 5.36 36.06 -5.18
C SER A 85 6.11 35.30 -6.28
N GLY A 86 5.43 34.52 -7.13
CA GLY A 86 6.11 33.70 -8.14
C GLY A 86 5.26 32.60 -8.74
N LYS A 87 5.89 31.68 -9.47
CA LYS A 87 5.29 30.46 -10.00
C LYS A 87 6.18 29.28 -9.64
N ALA A 88 5.61 28.16 -9.22
CA ALA A 88 6.36 26.92 -9.07
C ALA A 88 5.65 25.74 -9.71
N GLU A 89 6.42 24.73 -10.07
CA GLU A 89 5.96 23.55 -10.77
C GLU A 89 6.60 22.30 -10.17
N ILE A 90 5.78 21.26 -9.99
CA ILE A 90 6.27 19.95 -9.59
C ILE A 90 6.90 19.30 -10.82
N LYS A 91 8.23 19.15 -10.80
CA LYS A 91 8.98 18.65 -11.94
C LYS A 91 9.04 17.14 -11.98
N ASP A 92 9.20 16.52 -10.81
CA ASP A 92 9.40 15.08 -10.71
C ASP A 92 9.07 14.54 -9.31
N VAL A 93 8.67 13.27 -9.27
CA VAL A 93 8.45 12.51 -8.04
C VAL A 93 9.71 11.67 -7.77
N ASN A 94 10.62 12.21 -6.95
CA ASN A 94 11.92 11.61 -6.70
C ASN A 94 11.84 10.31 -5.87
N ARG A 95 10.98 10.30 -4.84
CA ARG A 95 10.77 9.14 -3.96
C ARG A 95 9.28 8.90 -3.81
N CYS A 96 8.85 7.67 -4.05
CA CYS A 96 7.50 7.19 -3.81
C CYS A 96 7.62 5.73 -3.39
N VAL A 97 7.79 5.53 -2.08
CA VAL A 97 8.05 4.22 -1.48
C VAL A 97 6.98 3.98 -0.43
N GLY A 98 6.52 2.75 -0.33
CA GLY A 98 5.41 2.39 0.54
C GLY A 98 4.66 1.19 0.01
N ASP A 99 3.63 0.82 0.75
CA ASP A 99 2.82 -0.37 0.48
C ASP A 99 1.34 -0.01 0.44
N ALA A 100 0.63 -0.69 -0.46
CA ALA A 100 -0.83 -0.63 -0.53
C ALA A 100 -1.39 -2.04 -0.58
N PHE A 101 -2.45 -2.27 0.19
CA PHE A 101 -3.09 -3.56 0.29
C PHE A 101 -4.61 -3.44 0.35
N LEU A 102 -5.27 -4.43 -0.25
CA LEU A 102 -6.70 -4.68 -0.12
C LEU A 102 -6.86 -5.93 0.75
N VAL A 103 -7.46 -5.75 1.92
CA VAL A 103 -7.74 -6.80 2.89
C VAL A 103 -9.23 -7.13 2.86
N THR A 104 -9.54 -8.41 2.66
CA THR A 104 -10.91 -8.93 2.75
C THR A 104 -11.04 -9.76 4.02
N VAL A 105 -11.95 -9.36 4.90
CA VAL A 105 -12.23 -10.05 6.16
C VAL A 105 -13.74 -10.18 6.34
N ARG A 106 -14.24 -11.40 6.57
CA ARG A 106 -15.66 -11.69 6.75
C ARG A 106 -16.53 -11.08 5.63
N ASN A 107 -16.08 -11.23 4.38
CA ASN A 107 -16.74 -10.67 3.20
C ASN A 107 -16.84 -9.13 3.18
N LYS A 108 -15.96 -8.42 3.91
CA LYS A 108 -15.86 -6.96 3.88
C LYS A 108 -14.50 -6.54 3.34
N LYS A 109 -14.51 -5.62 2.37
CA LYS A 109 -13.31 -4.97 1.86
C LYS A 109 -12.81 -3.92 2.85
N ARG A 110 -11.49 -3.91 3.06
CA ARG A 110 -10.73 -2.90 3.76
C ARG A 110 -9.53 -2.56 2.89
N VAL A 111 -9.23 -1.29 2.77
CA VAL A 111 -8.04 -0.81 2.07
C VAL A 111 -7.12 -0.17 3.10
N GLY A 112 -5.82 -0.31 2.88
CA GLY A 112 -4.81 0.38 3.65
C GLY A 112 -3.63 0.69 2.76
N TYR A 113 -2.97 1.80 3.05
CA TYR A 113 -1.66 2.10 2.50
C TYR A 113 -0.86 2.90 3.51
N THR A 114 0.44 2.85 3.33
CA THR A 114 1.41 3.71 4.00
C THR A 114 2.46 4.09 2.98
N TYR A 115 2.66 5.39 2.75
CA TYR A 115 3.62 5.89 1.77
C TYR A 115 4.46 7.03 2.32
N GLU A 116 5.67 7.10 1.81
CA GLU A 116 6.63 8.19 1.97
C GLU A 116 6.90 8.82 0.58
N LEU A 117 6.82 10.15 0.49
CA LEU A 117 6.96 10.89 -0.77
C LEU A 117 8.06 11.92 -0.69
N SER A 118 8.79 12.08 -1.79
CA SER A 118 9.68 13.22 -1.98
C SER A 118 9.52 13.75 -3.40
N LEU A 119 9.10 14.99 -3.52
CA LEU A 119 8.79 15.69 -4.76
C LEU A 119 9.85 16.75 -5.03
N LYS A 120 10.31 16.87 -6.28
CA LYS A 120 11.18 17.97 -6.71
C LYS A 120 10.32 19.07 -7.31
N VAL A 121 10.50 20.29 -6.80
CA VAL A 121 9.78 21.47 -7.23
C VAL A 121 10.79 22.48 -7.78
N GLU A 122 10.53 23.00 -8.97
CA GLU A 122 11.30 24.11 -9.54
C GLU A 122 10.34 25.30 -9.75
N GLY A 123 10.80 26.50 -9.43
CA GLY A 123 9.97 27.68 -9.58
C GLY A 123 10.78 28.97 -9.76
N GLU A 124 10.06 30.02 -10.13
CA GLU A 124 10.56 31.36 -10.34
C GLU A 124 9.82 32.30 -9.39
N TRP A 125 10.57 33.01 -8.55
CA TRP A 125 10.03 34.00 -7.63
C TRP A 125 10.51 35.40 -8.00
N SER A 126 9.56 36.34 -8.02
CA SER A 126 9.84 37.76 -8.24
C SER A 126 10.16 38.41 -6.89
N PHE A 127 11.37 38.94 -6.74
CA PHE A 127 11.78 39.65 -5.54
C PHE A 127 12.62 40.87 -5.93
N GLU A 128 12.26 42.05 -5.41
CA GLU A 128 13.01 43.31 -5.60
C GLU A 128 13.44 43.52 -7.07
N GLU A 129 12.45 43.55 -7.97
CA GLU A 129 12.59 43.76 -9.43
C GLU A 129 13.33 42.65 -10.21
N ASN A 130 13.84 41.61 -9.54
CA ASN A 130 14.54 40.50 -10.18
C ASN A 130 13.77 39.18 -10.06
N MET A 131 13.76 38.40 -11.14
CA MET A 131 13.18 37.06 -11.16
C MET A 131 14.27 36.03 -10.87
N LYS A 132 14.16 35.32 -9.73
CA LYS A 132 15.12 34.30 -9.32
C LYS A 132 14.52 32.91 -9.48
N LYS A 133 15.25 32.02 -10.15
CA LYS A 133 14.92 30.59 -10.23
C LYS A 133 15.37 29.92 -8.94
N VAL A 134 14.45 29.24 -8.26
CA VAL A 134 14.72 28.50 -7.02
C VAL A 134 14.28 27.07 -7.20
N LYS A 135 15.13 26.14 -6.76
CA LYS A 135 14.83 24.71 -6.72
C LYS A 135 14.60 24.27 -5.29
N GLY A 136 13.55 23.50 -5.07
CA GLY A 136 13.23 22.92 -3.78
C GLY A 136 12.79 21.47 -3.89
N SER A 137 12.65 20.85 -2.73
CA SER A 137 12.09 19.51 -2.56
C SER A 137 11.01 19.58 -1.48
N LEU A 138 9.86 18.97 -1.75
CA LEU A 138 8.82 18.73 -0.76
C LEU A 138 8.95 17.29 -0.29
N GLU A 139 9.11 17.08 1.01
CA GLU A 139 9.15 15.76 1.62
C GLU A 139 7.90 15.55 2.47
N ILE A 140 7.24 14.42 2.28
CA ILE A 140 6.14 13.94 3.10
C ILE A 140 6.68 12.67 3.77
N PRO A 141 7.00 12.73 5.08
CA PRO A 141 7.75 11.68 5.75
C PRO A 141 6.99 10.35 5.77
N GLU A 142 5.74 10.36 6.20
CA GLU A 142 4.84 9.20 6.17
C GLU A 142 3.41 9.70 6.18
N PHE A 143 2.55 9.09 5.36
CA PHE A 143 1.10 9.28 5.45
C PHE A 143 0.39 7.97 5.16
N SER A 144 -0.75 7.79 5.81
CA SER A 144 -1.55 6.58 5.70
C SER A 144 -2.98 6.88 5.25
N PHE A 145 -3.74 5.81 5.02
CA PHE A 145 -5.14 5.89 4.62
C PHE A 145 -6.00 6.55 5.72
N GLY A 146 -6.70 7.62 5.37
CA GLY A 146 -7.58 8.37 6.28
C GLY A 146 -6.89 9.44 7.11
N GLU A 147 -5.57 9.61 6.98
CA GLU A 147 -4.78 10.63 7.69
C GLU A 147 -4.42 11.82 6.78
N LEU A 148 -5.18 12.04 5.71
CA LEU A 148 -4.95 13.16 4.78
C LEU A 148 -5.20 14.53 5.41
N ASP A 149 -5.95 14.58 6.52
CA ASP A 149 -6.19 15.80 7.31
C ASP A 149 -4.92 16.31 8.01
N ASP A 150 -4.10 15.41 8.53
CA ASP A 150 -2.91 15.70 9.33
C ASP A 150 -1.62 15.62 8.49
N LEU A 151 -1.74 15.76 7.16
CA LEU A 151 -0.62 15.64 6.23
C LEU A 151 0.41 16.77 6.46
N GLU A 152 1.59 16.40 6.95
CA GLU A 152 2.72 17.32 7.10
C GLU A 152 3.63 17.30 5.86
N VAL A 153 4.04 18.49 5.40
CA VAL A 153 5.03 18.65 4.32
C VAL A 153 6.22 19.45 4.82
N ASP A 154 7.40 18.85 4.69
CA ASP A 154 8.68 19.49 4.90
C ASP A 154 9.22 20.09 3.61
N VAL A 155 9.52 21.38 3.66
CA VAL A 155 10.03 22.14 2.50
C VAL A 155 11.54 22.33 2.62
N LYS A 156 12.30 21.65 1.76
CA LYS A 156 13.75 21.83 1.63
C LYS A 156 14.06 22.70 0.42
N LEU A 157 14.74 23.82 0.63
CA LEU A 157 15.22 24.67 -0.46
C LEU A 157 16.67 24.33 -0.77
N SER A 158 17.04 24.32 -2.05
CA SER A 158 18.44 24.23 -2.45
C SER A 158 19.16 25.50 -2.01
N GLU A 159 20.33 25.37 -1.38
CA GLU A 159 21.07 26.51 -0.84
C GLU A 159 21.71 27.33 -1.97
N ASP A 160 20.99 28.31 -2.49
CA ASP A 160 21.59 29.43 -3.19
C ASP A 160 21.98 30.51 -2.16
N LYS A 161 23.27 30.86 -2.15
CA LYS A 161 23.87 31.87 -1.26
C LYS A 161 23.30 33.28 -1.49
N ASP A 162 22.59 33.48 -2.59
CA ASP A 162 22.06 34.77 -3.04
C ASP A 162 20.59 35.04 -2.64
N LEU A 163 19.99 34.19 -1.80
CA LEU A 163 18.61 34.34 -1.33
C LEU A 163 18.57 34.90 0.09
N SER A 164 17.97 36.08 0.26
CA SER A 164 17.68 36.67 1.58
C SER A 164 16.85 35.72 2.44
N GLN A 165 17.06 35.73 3.75
CA GLN A 165 16.29 34.91 4.70
C GLN A 165 14.78 35.15 4.59
N GLN A 166 14.37 36.39 4.33
CA GLN A 166 12.96 36.76 4.13
C GLN A 166 12.37 36.08 2.89
N LEU A 167 13.13 36.03 1.80
CA LEU A 167 12.72 35.36 0.57
C LEU A 167 12.61 33.84 0.79
N LYS A 168 13.56 33.23 1.50
CA LYS A 168 13.49 31.80 1.86
C LYS A 168 12.24 31.47 2.69
N GLN A 169 11.88 32.34 3.64
CA GLN A 169 10.65 32.17 4.43
C GLN A 169 9.39 32.32 3.57
N ARG A 170 9.35 33.32 2.68
CA ARG A 170 8.25 33.51 1.72
C ARG A 170 8.06 32.29 0.83
N ILE A 171 9.14 31.79 0.23
CA ILE A 171 9.13 30.61 -0.64
C ILE A 171 8.63 29.38 0.14
N ARG A 172 9.04 29.19 1.39
CA ARG A 172 8.53 28.10 2.23
C ARG A 172 7.03 28.19 2.47
N LEU A 173 6.50 29.39 2.71
CA LEU A 173 5.06 29.61 2.89
C LEU A 173 4.29 29.35 1.59
N ASP A 174 4.80 29.84 0.45
CA ASP A 174 4.20 29.60 -0.86
C ASP A 174 4.22 28.09 -1.20
N MET A 175 5.34 27.42 -0.94
CA MET A 175 5.47 25.98 -1.18
C MET A 175 4.53 25.15 -0.32
N LYS A 176 4.18 25.60 0.90
CA LYS A 176 3.15 24.94 1.71
C LYS A 176 1.77 25.00 1.07
N GLN A 177 1.49 25.94 0.16
CA GLN A 177 0.22 25.94 -0.57
C GLN A 177 0.07 24.76 -1.55
N PHE A 178 1.16 24.03 -1.89
CA PHE A 178 1.06 22.77 -2.62
C PHE A 178 0.38 21.66 -1.80
N LEU A 179 0.26 21.80 -0.47
CA LEU A 179 -0.42 20.82 0.37
C LEU A 179 -1.86 20.60 -0.08
N GLU A 180 -2.63 21.66 -0.34
CA GLU A 180 -4.03 21.56 -0.73
C GLU A 180 -4.24 20.75 -2.03
N PRO A 181 -3.58 21.07 -3.16
CA PRO A 181 -3.75 20.28 -4.37
C PRO A 181 -3.17 18.87 -4.26
N ILE A 182 -2.07 18.66 -3.51
CA ILE A 182 -1.57 17.31 -3.23
C ILE A 182 -2.63 16.52 -2.47
N ARG A 183 -3.21 17.09 -1.42
CA ARG A 183 -4.26 16.48 -0.61
C ARG A 183 -5.50 16.13 -1.43
N LEU A 184 -5.92 17.00 -2.36
CA LEU A 184 -7.01 16.69 -3.28
C LEU A 184 -6.69 15.48 -4.18
N LYS A 185 -5.46 15.40 -4.71
CA LYS A 185 -5.01 14.26 -5.51
C LYS A 185 -4.91 12.97 -4.71
N LEU A 186 -4.43 13.05 -3.47
CA LEU A 186 -4.39 11.90 -2.55
C LEU A 186 -5.81 11.45 -2.15
N GLY A 187 -6.75 12.38 -1.97
CA GLY A 187 -8.17 12.04 -1.74
C GLY A 187 -8.78 11.33 -2.95
N GLN A 188 -8.44 11.74 -4.17
CA GLN A 188 -8.83 11.00 -5.38
C GLN A 188 -8.23 9.59 -5.40
N PHE A 189 -6.95 9.45 -5.06
CA PHE A 189 -6.29 8.16 -4.94
C PHE A 189 -6.99 7.23 -3.93
N GLU A 190 -7.40 7.75 -2.77
CA GLU A 190 -8.14 6.97 -1.76
C GLU A 190 -9.46 6.42 -2.28
N GLN A 191 -10.21 7.21 -3.06
CA GLN A 191 -11.47 6.75 -3.66
C GLN A 191 -11.21 5.66 -4.69
N GLU A 192 -10.24 5.85 -5.57
CA GLU A 192 -9.87 4.85 -6.58
C GLU A 192 -9.36 3.55 -5.95
N LEU A 193 -8.67 3.63 -4.80
CA LEU A 193 -8.24 2.47 -4.05
C LEU A 193 -9.44 1.71 -3.44
N LYS A 194 -10.45 2.42 -2.92
CA LYS A 194 -11.69 1.82 -2.39
C LYS A 194 -12.51 1.09 -3.45
N ASP A 195 -12.52 1.61 -4.67
CA ASP A 195 -13.34 1.06 -5.77
C ASP A 195 -12.75 -0.23 -6.39
N ARG A 196 -11.49 -0.56 -6.08
CA ARG A 196 -10.84 -1.80 -6.52
C ARG A 196 -11.27 -3.02 -5.70
#